data_AF-A0A8T4T199-F1
#
_entry.id   AF-A0A8T4T199-F1
#
_cell.length_a   1.000
_cell.length_b   1.000
_cell.length_c   1.000
_cell.angle_alpha   90.00
_cell.angle_beta   90.00
_cell.angle_gamma   90.00
#
_symmetry.space_group_name_H-M   'P 1'
#
loop_
_entity.id
_entity.type
_entity.pdbx_description
1 polymer ?
#
loop_
_entity_poly.entity_id
_entity_poly.type
_entity_poly.pdbx_seq_one_letter_code
_entity_poly.pdbx_strand_id
1 'polypeptide(L)'
;MQFKHKIIFFIALFSVILFVSSCVPETGDPCSGFKTQESCKDLDQDVKCKWINDQCLRVSDKCESCQNLKTESECLYNDECNLICDWKNNECIEKEIPRDIDPLLACKQDSDCILAPRDVSCSMCSPCRIDVSDYIAVNKSKYNDYKYKQWEQICPTFFNCYNKGFPEECQNFLICPSCATIKDNDVYDAKCINNVCTKLEKEQVAIDEGAYGIIQYGEGDCMPPVVEERRRYTNFNGDVYFVREDEFLNGIIETDEAFVSKGFKTSVKNGEYRIKLETGDYRPILKGVSQSNQKILIQDNKFIKKDFKFFKCLTQ
;
A
#
# COMPACT_ATOMS: atom_id res chain seq x y z
N MET A 1 -48.31 49.03 -37.70
CA MET A 1 -47.58 49.08 -36.42
C MET A 1 -46.67 47.86 -36.38
N GLN A 2 -45.48 47.91 -36.97
CA GLN A 2 -44.22 48.32 -36.34
C GLN A 2 -43.99 47.69 -34.96
N PHE A 3 -43.19 46.62 -34.91
CA PHE A 3 -42.00 46.54 -34.06
C PHE A 3 -41.02 45.52 -34.67
N LYS A 4 -39.95 46.04 -35.27
CA LYS A 4 -38.77 45.29 -35.71
C LYS A 4 -37.92 45.02 -34.46
N HIS A 5 -37.58 43.76 -34.18
CA HIS A 5 -36.44 43.43 -33.33
C HIS A 5 -35.32 42.89 -34.23
N LYS A 6 -34.30 43.72 -34.42
CA LYS A 6 -33.03 43.35 -35.03
C LYS A 6 -32.22 42.59 -33.98
N ILE A 7 -31.98 41.31 -34.20
CA ILE A 7 -30.92 40.57 -33.51
C ILE A 7 -29.67 40.72 -34.37
N ILE A 8 -28.70 41.46 -33.84
CA ILE A 8 -27.37 41.66 -34.41
C ILE A 8 -26.52 40.48 -33.93
N PHE A 9 -26.15 39.57 -34.83
CA PHE A 9 -25.13 38.56 -34.58
C PHE A 9 -23.75 39.22 -34.73
N PHE A 10 -23.06 39.46 -33.62
CA PHE A 10 -21.63 39.78 -33.62
C PHE A 10 -20.86 38.47 -33.76
N ILE A 11 -20.27 38.25 -34.93
CA ILE A 11 -19.28 37.20 -35.18
C ILE A 11 -17.95 37.71 -34.62
N ALA A 12 -17.57 37.24 -33.44
CA ALA A 12 -16.21 37.38 -32.93
C ALA A 12 -15.35 36.27 -33.55
N LEU A 13 -14.56 36.63 -34.57
CA LEU A 13 -13.42 35.83 -35.01
C LEU A 13 -12.39 35.79 -33.88
N PHE A 14 -12.32 34.69 -33.14
CA PHE A 14 -11.13 34.35 -32.38
C PHE A 14 -10.24 33.47 -33.26
N SER A 15 -9.18 34.08 -33.78
CA SER A 15 -8.03 33.38 -34.35
C SER A 15 -7.37 32.56 -33.25
N VAL A 16 -7.63 31.25 -33.23
CA VAL A 16 -6.82 30.30 -32.46
C VAL A 16 -5.52 30.11 -33.23
N ILE A 17 -4.52 30.91 -32.87
CA ILE A 17 -3.13 30.63 -33.18
C ILE A 17 -2.75 29.43 -32.32
N LEU A 18 -2.65 28.25 -32.93
CA LEU A 18 -1.98 27.09 -32.35
C LEU A 18 -0.49 27.41 -32.26
N PHE A 19 -0.08 28.04 -31.15
CA PHE A 19 1.29 27.90 -30.67
C PHE A 19 1.43 26.46 -30.17
N VAL A 20 2.04 25.61 -30.99
CA VAL A 20 2.67 24.39 -30.52
C VAL A 20 3.83 24.86 -29.64
N SER A 21 3.56 25.01 -28.33
CA SER A 21 4.62 25.17 -27.35
C SER A 21 5.35 23.84 -27.30
N SER A 22 6.42 23.74 -28.08
CA SER A 22 7.51 22.80 -27.85
C SER A 22 7.95 22.96 -26.40
N CYS A 23 7.50 22.05 -25.54
CA CYS A 23 8.10 21.81 -24.24
C CYS A 23 9.51 21.29 -24.50
N VAL A 24 10.47 22.20 -24.64
CA VAL A 24 11.87 21.87 -24.39
C VAL A 24 12.03 21.96 -22.87
N PRO A 25 12.28 20.85 -22.17
CA PRO A 25 12.71 20.95 -20.79
C PRO A 25 14.13 21.52 -20.82
N GLU A 26 14.30 22.75 -20.33
CA GLU A 26 15.59 23.22 -19.87
C GLU A 26 16.09 22.23 -18.82
N THR A 27 17.21 21.56 -19.13
CA THR A 27 17.99 20.55 -18.37
C THR A 27 17.59 19.06 -18.44
N GLY A 28 16.72 18.63 -19.35
CA GLY A 28 16.43 17.19 -19.58
C GLY A 28 17.39 16.49 -20.55
N ASP A 29 17.66 15.20 -20.34
CA ASP A 29 18.39 14.34 -21.30
C ASP A 29 17.69 14.39 -22.67
N PRO A 30 18.36 14.82 -23.76
CA PRO A 30 17.77 14.91 -25.09
C PRO A 30 17.30 13.56 -25.65
N CYS A 31 17.73 12.43 -25.10
CA CYS A 31 17.24 11.10 -25.49
C CYS A 31 16.05 10.61 -24.62
N SER A 32 15.65 11.36 -23.59
CA SER A 32 14.54 10.98 -22.70
C SER A 32 13.18 11.39 -23.29
N GLY A 33 12.26 10.43 -23.40
CA GLY A 33 10.88 10.66 -23.88
C GLY A 33 10.47 9.89 -25.14
N PHE A 34 11.39 9.19 -25.79
CA PHE A 34 11.10 8.38 -26.97
C PHE A 34 10.56 7.01 -26.59
N LYS A 35 9.38 6.66 -27.13
CA LYS A 35 8.68 5.39 -26.86
C LYS A 35 8.87 4.34 -27.95
N THR A 36 9.54 4.68 -29.05
CA THR A 36 9.71 3.78 -30.19
C THR A 36 11.10 3.89 -30.80
N GLN A 37 11.56 2.79 -31.41
CA GLN A 37 12.85 2.71 -32.10
C GLN A 37 12.99 3.73 -33.24
N GLU A 38 11.93 4.00 -33.99
CA GLU A 38 11.93 4.99 -35.08
C GLU A 38 12.08 6.41 -34.54
N SER A 39 11.35 6.75 -33.49
CA SER A 39 11.45 8.07 -32.86
C SER A 39 12.82 8.37 -32.23
N CYS A 40 13.61 7.33 -31.94
CA CYS A 40 14.97 7.46 -31.41
C CYS A 40 16.02 7.81 -32.48
N LYS A 41 15.71 7.64 -33.77
CA LYS A 41 16.64 7.89 -34.89
C LYS A 41 16.62 9.33 -35.41
N ASP A 42 15.57 10.10 -35.10
CA ASP A 42 15.30 11.42 -35.69
C ASP A 42 15.88 12.60 -34.89
N LEU A 43 16.88 12.36 -34.04
CA LEU A 43 17.53 13.43 -33.27
C LEU A 43 18.63 14.13 -34.06
N ASP A 44 18.78 15.42 -33.74
CA ASP A 44 19.69 16.40 -34.36
C ASP A 44 21.13 15.85 -34.50
N GLN A 45 21.85 16.28 -35.55
CA GLN A 45 23.12 15.67 -35.99
C GLN A 45 24.23 15.64 -34.91
N ASP A 46 24.06 16.39 -33.83
CA ASP A 46 25.03 16.56 -32.73
C ASP A 46 24.77 15.64 -31.52
N VAL A 47 23.65 14.89 -31.46
CA VAL A 47 23.35 13.98 -30.34
C VAL A 47 23.09 12.56 -30.85
N LYS A 48 24.05 11.66 -30.65
CA LYS A 48 23.89 10.24 -30.98
C LYS A 48 23.05 9.54 -29.92
N CYS A 49 21.78 9.27 -30.20
CA CYS A 49 20.96 8.36 -29.39
C CYS A 49 20.78 7.01 -30.12
N LYS A 50 20.66 5.92 -29.37
CA LYS A 50 20.49 4.56 -29.91
C LYS A 50 19.44 3.79 -29.12
N TRP A 51 18.62 3.01 -29.83
CA TRP A 51 17.59 2.17 -29.23
C TRP A 51 18.18 0.84 -28.77
N ILE A 52 18.12 0.57 -27.46
CA ILE A 52 18.70 -0.62 -26.82
C ILE A 52 17.73 -1.09 -25.73
N ASN A 53 17.35 -2.38 -25.76
CA ASN A 53 16.46 -3.00 -24.76
C ASN A 53 15.19 -2.18 -24.44
N ASP A 54 14.49 -1.73 -25.49
CA ASP A 54 13.26 -0.93 -25.41
C ASP A 54 13.40 0.47 -24.78
N GLN A 55 14.63 1.01 -24.75
CA GLN A 55 14.92 2.37 -24.31
C GLN A 55 15.78 3.12 -25.34
N CYS A 56 15.55 4.42 -25.49
CA CYS A 56 16.42 5.31 -26.29
C CYS A 56 17.48 5.90 -25.36
N LEU A 57 18.76 5.59 -25.61
CA LEU A 57 19.87 5.96 -24.72
C LEU A 57 20.90 6.81 -25.47
N ARG A 58 21.52 7.75 -24.77
CA ARG A 58 22.60 8.57 -25.32
C ARG A 58 23.89 7.75 -25.46
N VAL A 59 24.54 7.87 -26.61
CA VAL A 59 25.83 7.25 -26.90
C VAL A 59 26.90 8.34 -26.85
N SER A 60 27.91 8.17 -26.00
CA SER A 60 29.01 9.12 -25.86
C SER A 60 30.21 8.69 -26.68
N ASP A 61 30.74 9.59 -27.50
CA ASP A 61 31.98 9.37 -28.26
C ASP A 61 33.25 9.44 -27.40
N LYS A 62 33.13 9.77 -26.10
CA LYS A 62 34.27 10.17 -25.24
C LYS A 62 34.93 9.06 -24.42
N CYS A 63 34.64 7.79 -24.66
CA CYS A 63 35.28 6.72 -23.88
C CYS A 63 36.45 6.08 -24.64
N GLU A 64 37.63 6.69 -24.57
CA GLU A 64 38.88 6.06 -25.05
C GLU A 64 39.29 4.83 -24.20
N SER A 65 38.63 4.58 -23.07
CA SER A 65 39.06 3.61 -22.06
C SER A 65 38.54 2.17 -22.20
N CYS A 66 37.47 1.87 -22.98
CA CYS A 66 37.05 0.46 -23.14
C CYS A 66 37.98 -0.35 -24.08
N GLN A 67 38.93 0.29 -24.79
CA GLN A 67 39.81 -0.40 -25.76
C GLN A 67 40.80 -1.40 -25.13
N ASN A 68 41.01 -1.34 -23.80
CA ASN A 68 41.96 -2.21 -23.09
C ASN A 68 41.31 -3.28 -22.20
N LEU A 69 39.97 -3.38 -22.19
CA LEU A 69 39.24 -4.35 -21.35
C LEU A 69 39.16 -5.70 -22.06
N LYS A 70 39.62 -6.78 -21.42
CA LYS A 70 39.78 -8.09 -22.06
C LYS A 70 38.59 -9.02 -21.83
N THR A 71 37.71 -8.71 -20.88
CA THR A 71 36.60 -9.58 -20.48
C THR A 71 35.31 -8.81 -20.15
N GLU A 72 34.15 -9.45 -20.36
CA GLU A 72 32.81 -8.91 -20.05
C GLU A 72 32.65 -8.48 -18.58
N SER A 73 33.35 -9.14 -17.66
CA SER A 73 33.36 -8.80 -16.23
C SER A 73 34.12 -7.52 -15.87
N GLU A 74 35.10 -7.09 -16.68
CA GLU A 74 35.87 -5.86 -16.45
C GLU A 74 35.15 -4.61 -16.97
N CYS A 75 34.16 -4.78 -17.86
CA CYS A 75 33.32 -3.71 -18.40
C CYS A 75 32.19 -3.26 -17.46
N LEU A 76 31.91 -4.01 -16.39
CA LEU A 76 30.71 -3.80 -15.60
C LEU A 76 30.82 -2.68 -14.56
N TYR A 77 32.02 -2.23 -14.19
CA TYR A 77 32.18 -1.14 -13.23
C TYR A 77 33.58 -0.50 -13.33
N ASN A 78 33.66 0.73 -13.84
CA ASN A 78 34.79 1.62 -13.60
C ASN A 78 34.27 2.78 -12.74
N ASP A 79 34.77 2.90 -11.51
CA ASP A 79 34.31 3.91 -10.54
C ASP A 79 34.49 5.37 -11.04
N GLU A 80 35.30 5.59 -12.08
CA GLU A 80 35.50 6.92 -12.69
C GLU A 80 34.51 7.24 -13.81
N CYS A 81 33.73 6.26 -14.30
CA CYS A 81 32.82 6.43 -15.41
C CYS A 81 31.47 5.75 -15.10
N ASN A 82 30.42 6.53 -14.88
CA ASN A 82 29.02 6.07 -14.77
C ASN A 82 28.49 5.57 -16.14
N LEU A 83 29.19 4.64 -16.78
CA LEU A 83 28.91 4.11 -18.12
C LEU A 83 28.86 2.58 -18.05
N ILE A 84 27.93 1.96 -18.78
CA ILE A 84 27.92 0.52 -19.06
C ILE A 84 28.55 0.33 -20.44
N CYS A 85 29.70 -0.35 -20.58
CA CYS A 85 30.21 -0.70 -21.92
C CYS A 85 29.31 -1.83 -22.51
N ASP A 86 28.69 -1.62 -23.67
CA ASP A 86 28.08 -2.69 -24.47
C ASP A 86 29.18 -3.44 -25.22
N TRP A 87 29.60 -4.56 -24.65
CA TRP A 87 30.72 -5.35 -25.17
C TRP A 87 30.49 -5.88 -26.59
N LYS A 88 29.24 -6.09 -27.02
CA LYS A 88 28.95 -6.59 -28.38
C LYS A 88 29.22 -5.55 -29.46
N ASN A 89 29.09 -4.27 -29.13
CA ASN A 89 29.20 -3.16 -30.08
C ASN A 89 30.44 -2.27 -29.84
N ASN A 90 31.20 -2.52 -28.77
CA ASN A 90 32.35 -1.70 -28.38
C ASN A 90 31.99 -0.23 -28.11
N GLU A 91 30.77 0.01 -27.61
CA GLU A 91 30.22 1.35 -27.34
C GLU A 91 29.93 1.53 -25.84
N CYS A 92 30.04 2.75 -25.32
CA CYS A 92 29.65 3.08 -23.94
C CYS A 92 28.23 3.64 -23.90
N ILE A 93 27.40 3.04 -23.07
CA ILE A 93 26.04 3.49 -22.79
C ILE A 93 26.06 4.26 -21.47
N GLU A 94 25.72 5.54 -21.52
CA GLU A 94 25.51 6.34 -20.31
C GLU A 94 24.18 5.93 -19.70
N LYS A 95 24.21 5.15 -18.60
CA LYS A 95 23.06 5.08 -17.71
C LYS A 95 23.16 6.30 -16.81
N GLU A 96 22.20 7.20 -16.92
CA GLU A 96 21.96 8.18 -15.87
C GLU A 96 21.54 7.43 -14.59
N ILE A 97 22.53 7.00 -13.81
CA ILE A 97 22.36 6.90 -12.37
C ILE A 97 22.14 8.35 -11.94
N PRO A 98 21.04 8.69 -11.24
CA PRO A 98 20.83 10.05 -10.75
C PRO A 98 22.08 10.46 -9.98
N ARG A 99 22.85 11.40 -10.55
CA ARG A 99 23.97 12.01 -9.84
C ARG A 99 23.33 12.74 -8.67
N ASP A 100 23.72 12.35 -7.45
CA ASP A 100 23.22 12.84 -6.16
C ASP A 100 22.05 12.08 -5.51
N ILE A 101 22.03 10.74 -5.60
CA ILE A 101 21.30 9.97 -4.58
C ILE A 101 22.02 10.16 -3.25
N ASP A 102 21.33 10.76 -2.27
CA ASP A 102 21.82 10.89 -0.90
C ASP A 102 22.34 9.51 -0.41
N PRO A 103 23.61 9.40 0.02
CA PRO A 103 24.15 8.15 0.55
C PRO A 103 23.28 7.54 1.67
N LEU A 104 22.52 8.37 2.39
CA LEU A 104 21.56 7.93 3.40
C LEU A 104 20.40 7.12 2.81
N LEU A 105 20.09 7.30 1.53
CA LEU A 105 18.99 6.63 0.83
C LEU A 105 19.49 5.54 -0.13
N ALA A 106 20.78 5.53 -0.50
CA ALA A 106 21.31 4.57 -1.46
C ALA A 106 21.31 3.12 -0.92
N CYS A 107 20.95 2.13 -1.74
CA CYS A 107 20.96 0.71 -1.36
C CYS A 107 21.35 -0.21 -2.52
N LYS A 108 21.76 -1.44 -2.19
CA LYS A 108 22.00 -2.51 -3.19
C LYS A 108 20.98 -3.64 -3.09
N GLN A 109 20.42 -3.86 -1.90
CA GLN A 109 19.45 -4.92 -1.61
C GLN A 109 18.51 -4.50 -0.48
N ASP A 110 17.35 -5.18 -0.35
CA ASP A 110 16.33 -4.85 0.66
C ASP A 110 16.87 -4.87 2.10
N SER A 111 17.79 -5.80 2.40
CA SER A 111 18.41 -5.91 3.73
C SER A 111 19.30 -4.72 4.11
N ASP A 112 19.66 -3.87 3.14
CA ASP A 112 20.38 -2.62 3.40
C ASP A 112 19.44 -1.53 3.92
N CYS A 113 18.13 -1.67 3.72
CA CYS A 113 17.14 -0.65 4.06
C CYS A 113 16.49 -0.93 5.42
N ILE A 114 16.28 0.12 6.20
CA ILE A 114 15.51 0.09 7.44
C ILE A 114 14.53 1.25 7.48
N LEU A 115 13.44 1.08 8.22
CA LEU A 115 12.61 2.19 8.64
C LEU A 115 13.24 2.84 9.86
N ALA A 116 13.55 4.12 9.75
CA ALA A 116 14.11 4.92 10.81
C ALA A 116 13.19 6.12 11.11
N PRO A 117 13.03 6.52 12.38
CA PRO A 117 12.31 7.74 12.71
C PRO A 117 13.06 8.96 12.15
N ARG A 118 12.34 9.94 11.61
CA ARG A 118 12.89 11.22 11.16
C ARG A 118 13.43 12.11 12.30
N ASP A 119 13.60 11.57 13.51
CA ASP A 119 13.92 12.36 14.70
C ASP A 119 15.26 13.10 14.58
N VAL A 120 15.23 14.39 14.88
CA VAL A 120 16.37 15.34 14.86
C VAL A 120 16.84 15.69 16.27
N SER A 121 16.40 14.95 17.30
CA SER A 121 16.70 15.26 18.69
C SER A 121 18.13 14.90 19.13
N CYS A 122 18.59 15.58 20.20
CA CYS A 122 19.82 15.26 20.92
C CYS A 122 19.78 13.95 21.73
N SER A 123 18.72 13.15 21.61
CA SER A 123 18.50 11.93 22.41
C SER A 123 19.02 10.69 21.68
N MET A 124 19.73 9.77 22.38
CA MET A 124 19.96 8.40 21.85
C MET A 124 18.69 7.59 21.91
N CYS A 125 17.77 7.98 22.79
CA CYS A 125 16.53 7.29 23.00
C CYS A 125 15.62 7.64 21.83
N SER A 126 15.08 6.61 21.17
CA SER A 126 13.94 6.82 20.28
C SER A 126 12.83 7.53 21.06
N PRO A 127 12.15 8.53 20.47
CA PRO A 127 11.01 9.17 21.12
C PRO A 127 10.03 8.12 21.62
N CYS A 128 9.51 8.29 22.85
CA CYS A 128 8.54 7.34 23.40
C CYS A 128 7.23 7.25 22.59
N ARG A 129 6.98 8.22 21.71
CA ARG A 129 5.92 8.18 20.70
C ARG A 129 6.49 8.74 19.41
N ILE A 130 6.61 7.89 18.40
CA ILE A 130 6.87 8.27 17.02
C ILE A 130 5.56 8.00 16.28
N ASP A 131 5.05 9.00 15.55
CA ASP A 131 3.94 8.74 14.64
C ASP A 131 4.43 7.78 13.54
N VAL A 132 3.65 6.77 13.19
CA VAL A 132 4.02 5.80 12.14
C VAL A 132 4.29 6.51 10.79
N SER A 133 3.69 7.68 10.57
CA SER A 133 3.97 8.55 9.43
C SER A 133 5.38 9.15 9.43
N ASP A 134 6.02 9.33 10.59
CA ASP A 134 7.34 9.95 10.74
C ASP A 134 8.52 9.03 10.42
N TYR A 135 8.26 7.77 10.08
CA TYR A 135 9.30 6.87 9.59
C TYR A 135 9.71 7.22 8.16
N ILE A 136 11.01 7.15 7.88
CA ILE A 136 11.63 7.21 6.57
C ILE A 136 12.40 5.92 6.29
N ALA A 137 12.50 5.52 5.02
CA ALA A 137 13.36 4.41 4.63
C ALA A 137 14.77 4.94 4.35
N VAL A 138 15.77 4.31 4.97
CA VAL A 138 17.18 4.74 4.89
C VAL A 138 18.10 3.53 4.83
N ASN A 139 19.30 3.73 4.32
CA ASN A 139 20.37 2.76 4.39
C ASN A 139 20.82 2.57 5.84
N LYS A 140 20.73 1.34 6.33
CA LYS A 140 21.06 0.93 7.70
C LYS A 140 22.48 1.31 8.11
N SER A 141 23.46 1.05 7.25
CA SER A 141 24.86 1.32 7.56
C SER A 141 25.12 2.81 7.61
N LYS A 142 24.55 3.58 6.67
CA LYS A 142 24.79 5.03 6.58
C LYS A 142 24.00 5.84 7.60
N TYR A 143 22.85 5.34 8.03
CA TYR A 143 22.01 6.01 9.02
C TYR A 143 22.69 6.16 10.39
N ASN A 144 23.43 5.14 10.83
CA ASN A 144 24.17 5.21 12.09
C ASN A 144 25.26 6.30 12.03
N ASP A 145 26.02 6.36 10.94
CA ASP A 145 27.04 7.40 10.73
C ASP A 145 26.42 8.79 10.66
N TYR A 146 25.28 8.92 9.98
CA TYR A 146 24.51 10.17 9.90
C TYR A 146 24.06 10.63 11.30
N LYS A 147 23.47 9.74 12.10
CA LYS A 147 23.06 10.03 13.48
C LYS A 147 24.24 10.46 14.34
N TYR A 148 25.36 9.76 14.23
CA TYR A 148 26.59 10.08 14.96
C TYR A 148 27.14 11.47 14.59
N LYS A 149 27.12 11.85 13.30
CA LYS A 149 27.52 13.19 12.84
C LYS A 149 26.54 14.29 13.27
N GLN A 150 25.24 14.05 13.18
CA GLN A 150 24.21 14.97 13.67
C GLN A 150 24.40 15.25 15.17
N TRP A 151 24.77 14.24 15.93
CA TRP A 151 25.08 14.35 17.34
C TRP A 151 26.29 15.21 17.67
N GLU A 152 27.38 15.04 16.92
CA GLU A 152 28.56 15.89 17.02
C GLU A 152 28.18 17.37 16.81
N GLN A 153 27.29 17.64 15.86
CA GLN A 153 26.87 19.00 15.50
C GLN A 153 25.87 19.61 16.49
N ILE A 154 24.82 18.88 16.85
CA ILE A 154 23.71 19.40 17.66
C ILE A 154 24.06 19.35 19.16
N CYS A 155 24.88 18.38 19.58
CA CYS A 155 25.14 18.10 21.00
C CYS A 155 26.65 17.89 21.28
N PRO A 156 27.54 18.83 20.88
CA PRO A 156 29.00 18.63 20.91
C PRO A 156 29.54 18.31 22.32
N THR A 157 28.96 18.90 23.36
CA THR A 157 29.34 18.63 24.76
C THR A 157 29.05 17.18 25.16
N PHE A 158 27.90 16.64 24.74
CA PHE A 158 27.51 15.27 25.01
C PHE A 158 28.37 14.29 24.19
N PHE A 159 28.55 14.56 22.90
CA PHE A 159 29.40 13.79 22.01
C PHE A 159 30.83 13.62 22.54
N ASN A 160 31.42 14.72 23.01
CA ASN A 160 32.74 14.71 23.63
C ASN A 160 32.78 13.93 24.96
N CYS A 161 31.70 13.94 25.74
CA CYS A 161 31.58 13.15 26.98
C CYS A 161 31.57 11.64 26.66
N TYR A 162 30.75 11.22 25.70
CA TYR A 162 30.64 9.83 25.25
C TYR A 162 31.97 9.28 24.71
N ASN A 163 32.63 10.01 23.81
CA ASN A 163 33.88 9.57 23.18
C ASN A 163 35.08 9.55 24.13
N LYS A 164 35.05 10.32 25.23
CA LYS A 164 36.14 10.34 26.22
C LYS A 164 36.13 9.15 27.18
N GLY A 165 35.14 8.25 27.09
CA GLY A 165 35.15 7.00 27.84
C GLY A 165 34.83 7.13 29.33
N PHE A 166 34.11 8.19 29.73
CA PHE A 166 33.58 8.36 31.10
C PHE A 166 32.04 8.35 31.12
N PRO A 167 31.37 7.21 30.83
CA PRO A 167 29.91 7.14 30.76
C PRO A 167 29.21 7.53 32.08
N GLU A 168 29.89 7.31 33.21
CA GLU A 168 29.37 7.58 34.55
C GLU A 168 29.27 9.09 34.87
N GLU A 169 30.13 9.92 34.30
CA GLU A 169 30.06 11.38 34.46
C GLU A 169 28.98 11.99 33.55
N CYS A 170 28.55 11.27 32.52
CA CYS A 170 27.49 11.68 31.61
C CYS A 170 26.07 11.25 32.09
N GLN A 171 25.93 10.71 33.32
CA GLN A 171 24.71 10.06 33.83
C GLN A 171 23.43 10.90 33.81
N ASN A 172 23.52 12.24 33.86
CA ASN A 172 22.34 13.12 33.80
C ASN A 172 21.68 13.18 32.41
N PHE A 173 22.29 12.58 31.39
CA PHE A 173 21.79 12.59 30.01
C PHE A 173 21.40 11.20 29.49
N LEU A 174 21.59 10.14 30.28
CA LEU A 174 21.51 8.72 29.86
C LEU A 174 20.32 7.95 30.44
N ILE A 175 19.39 8.62 31.12
CA ILE A 175 18.14 7.99 31.54
C ILE A 175 17.15 8.13 30.38
N CYS A 176 17.16 7.16 29.47
CA CYS A 176 16.00 6.94 28.62
C CYS A 176 14.87 6.50 29.56
N PRO A 177 13.80 7.30 29.76
CA PRO A 177 12.62 6.76 30.43
C PRO A 177 12.22 5.51 29.64
N SER A 178 11.98 4.40 30.33
CA SER A 178 11.54 3.16 29.68
C SER A 178 10.22 3.47 28.97
N CYS A 179 10.31 3.74 27.68
CA CYS A 179 9.13 3.93 26.85
C CYS A 179 8.45 2.56 26.81
N ALA A 180 7.21 2.49 27.30
CA ALA A 180 6.39 1.30 27.16
C ALA A 180 6.25 1.00 25.67
N THR A 181 7.06 0.05 25.18
CA THR A 181 7.01 -0.56 23.85
C THR A 181 6.85 0.43 22.68
N ILE A 182 7.94 0.69 21.95
CA ILE A 182 7.85 1.18 20.56
C ILE A 182 6.82 0.27 19.88
N LYS A 183 5.71 0.82 19.39
CA LYS A 183 4.78 0.03 18.58
C LYS A 183 5.59 -0.43 17.37
N ASP A 184 5.72 -1.74 17.19
CA ASP A 184 6.31 -2.29 15.98
C ASP A 184 5.60 -1.65 14.79
N ASN A 185 6.37 -1.16 13.81
CA ASN A 185 5.80 -0.52 12.64
C ASN A 185 5.14 -1.59 11.77
N ASP A 186 3.86 -1.84 12.06
CA ASP A 186 3.04 -2.82 11.35
C ASP A 186 2.47 -2.29 10.04
N VAL A 187 2.64 -0.99 9.77
CA VAL A 187 2.01 -0.31 8.63
C VAL A 187 2.95 -0.21 7.44
N TYR A 188 4.26 -0.07 7.67
CA TYR A 188 5.22 0.19 6.60
C TYR A 188 6.35 -0.84 6.56
N ASP A 189 6.94 -1.00 5.37
CA ASP A 189 8.17 -1.73 5.11
C ASP A 189 9.20 -0.82 4.42
N ALA A 190 10.47 -1.20 4.44
CA ALA A 190 11.53 -0.49 3.71
C ALA A 190 12.15 -1.45 2.67
N LYS A 191 12.09 -1.08 1.40
CA LYS A 191 12.64 -1.88 0.29
C LYS A 191 13.61 -1.08 -0.56
N CYS A 192 14.53 -1.78 -1.20
CA CYS A 192 15.45 -1.19 -2.14
C CYS A 192 14.83 -1.20 -3.54
N ILE A 193 14.39 -0.03 -4.01
CA ILE A 193 13.80 0.14 -5.34
C ILE A 193 14.69 1.08 -6.14
N ASN A 194 15.19 0.61 -7.29
CA ASN A 194 16.08 1.39 -8.16
C ASN A 194 17.28 1.99 -7.41
N ASN A 195 17.92 1.20 -6.54
CA ASN A 195 19.03 1.59 -5.66
C ASN A 195 18.70 2.68 -4.63
N VAL A 196 17.42 2.90 -4.33
CA VAL A 196 16.94 3.85 -3.31
C VAL A 196 16.06 3.13 -2.28
N CYS A 197 16.39 3.30 -1.00
CA CYS A 197 15.56 2.86 0.10
C CYS A 197 14.24 3.61 0.08
N THR A 198 13.16 2.87 -0.15
CA THR A 198 11.82 3.37 -0.34
C THR A 198 10.91 2.83 0.77
N LYS A 199 10.16 3.74 1.40
CA LYS A 199 9.12 3.40 2.36
C LYS A 199 7.89 2.95 1.59
N LEU A 200 7.40 1.74 1.89
CA LEU A 200 6.20 1.18 1.29
C LEU A 200 5.19 0.89 2.38
N GLU A 201 3.92 1.09 2.10
CA GLU A 201 2.85 0.57 2.97
C GLU A 201 2.83 -0.96 2.84
N LYS A 202 2.79 -1.67 3.96
CA LYS A 202 2.61 -3.13 3.94
C LYS A 202 1.27 -3.39 3.28
N GLU A 203 1.29 -4.24 2.26
CA GLU A 203 0.06 -4.78 1.71
C GLU A 203 -0.67 -5.47 2.86
N GLN A 204 -1.82 -4.93 3.27
CA GLN A 204 -2.66 -5.59 4.26
C GLN A 204 -3.03 -6.95 3.67
N VAL A 205 -2.38 -7.99 4.16
CA VAL A 205 -2.80 -9.36 3.85
C VAL A 205 -4.26 -9.40 4.23
N ALA A 206 -5.15 -9.60 3.25
CA ALA A 206 -6.57 -9.73 3.51
C ALA A 206 -6.75 -10.97 4.38
N ILE A 207 -6.82 -10.76 5.71
CA ILE A 207 -7.00 -11.86 6.63
C ILE A 207 -8.46 -12.30 6.49
N ASP A 208 -8.62 -13.59 6.23
CA ASP A 208 -9.91 -14.22 6.03
C ASP A 208 -10.73 -14.18 7.33
N GLU A 209 -11.74 -13.31 7.39
CA GLU A 209 -12.70 -13.18 8.49
C GLU A 209 -14.12 -13.63 8.09
N GLY A 210 -14.91 -14.06 9.07
CA GLY A 210 -16.30 -14.46 8.85
C GLY A 210 -16.82 -15.55 9.79
N ALA A 211 -17.75 -16.36 9.30
CA ALA A 211 -18.47 -17.35 10.10
C ALA A 211 -18.61 -18.70 9.41
N TYR A 212 -18.70 -19.76 10.21
CA TYR A 212 -19.01 -21.11 9.75
C TYR A 212 -19.74 -21.92 10.83
N GLY A 213 -20.41 -22.99 10.45
CA GLY A 213 -21.09 -23.88 11.39
C GLY A 213 -22.20 -24.67 10.75
N ILE A 214 -23.15 -25.12 11.59
CA ILE A 214 -24.31 -25.91 11.19
C ILE A 214 -25.60 -25.11 11.37
N ILE A 215 -26.45 -25.12 10.36
CA ILE A 215 -27.82 -24.64 10.40
C ILE A 215 -28.76 -25.85 10.39
N GLN A 216 -29.64 -25.90 11.38
CA GLN A 216 -30.73 -26.86 11.43
C GLN A 216 -32.07 -26.16 11.29
N TYR A 217 -33.02 -26.82 10.63
CA TYR A 217 -34.35 -26.31 10.37
C TYR A 217 -35.41 -27.33 10.79
N GLY A 218 -36.48 -26.84 11.40
CA GLY A 218 -37.68 -27.60 11.72
C GLY A 218 -38.94 -26.79 11.41
N GLU A 219 -40.07 -27.48 11.31
CA GLU A 219 -41.38 -26.84 11.15
C GLU A 219 -42.45 -27.64 11.86
N GLY A 220 -43.52 -26.97 12.29
CA GLY A 220 -44.63 -27.61 12.99
C GLY A 220 -45.65 -26.63 13.57
N ASP A 221 -46.62 -27.19 14.29
CA ASP A 221 -47.62 -26.42 15.02
C ASP A 221 -46.97 -25.69 16.20
N CYS A 222 -47.29 -24.41 16.35
CA CYS A 222 -46.81 -23.59 17.45
C CYS A 222 -47.88 -23.38 18.54
N MET A 223 -49.08 -23.93 18.37
CA MET A 223 -50.17 -23.88 19.33
C MET A 223 -50.66 -25.30 19.70
N PRO A 224 -50.59 -25.70 20.99
CA PRO A 224 -50.03 -24.96 22.12
C PRO A 224 -48.49 -24.81 21.99
N PRO A 225 -47.86 -23.88 22.71
CA PRO A 225 -46.41 -23.65 22.64
C PRO A 225 -45.61 -24.95 22.83
N VAL A 226 -45.05 -25.47 21.75
CA VAL A 226 -44.19 -26.64 21.80
C VAL A 226 -42.85 -26.22 22.41
N VAL A 227 -42.53 -26.81 23.57
CA VAL A 227 -41.22 -26.66 24.23
C VAL A 227 -40.12 -27.00 23.23
N GLU A 228 -39.07 -26.17 23.16
CA GLU A 228 -38.02 -26.27 22.11
C GLU A 228 -37.41 -27.67 22.01
N GLU A 229 -37.25 -28.36 23.14
CA GLU A 229 -36.72 -29.72 23.26
C GLU A 229 -37.52 -30.79 22.52
N ARG A 230 -38.82 -30.53 22.26
CA ARG A 230 -39.70 -31.44 21.52
C ARG A 230 -39.73 -31.14 20.03
N ARG A 231 -39.11 -30.04 19.59
CA ARG A 231 -39.03 -29.69 18.18
C ARG A 231 -38.03 -30.62 17.49
N ARG A 232 -38.44 -31.14 16.34
CA ARG A 232 -37.55 -31.94 15.50
C ARG A 232 -36.88 -31.03 14.49
N TYR A 233 -35.56 -31.12 14.40
CA TYR A 233 -34.75 -30.37 13.46
C TYR A 233 -34.03 -31.33 12.53
N THR A 234 -33.82 -30.89 11.30
CA THR A 234 -33.03 -31.56 10.28
C THR A 234 -31.99 -30.60 9.74
N ASN A 235 -30.95 -31.12 9.09
CA ASN A 235 -29.93 -30.26 8.46
C ASN A 235 -30.54 -29.42 7.34
N PHE A 236 -30.35 -28.11 7.41
CA PHE A 236 -30.93 -27.18 6.45
C PHE A 236 -30.20 -27.22 5.10
N ASN A 237 -30.93 -27.04 4.00
CA ASN A 237 -30.38 -26.86 2.67
C ASN A 237 -31.09 -25.68 2.01
N GLY A 238 -30.32 -24.67 1.58
CA GLY A 238 -30.88 -23.44 1.00
C GLY A 238 -30.04 -22.23 1.30
N ASP A 239 -30.59 -21.04 1.07
CA ASP A 239 -29.87 -19.78 1.28
C ASP A 239 -30.18 -19.20 2.66
N VAL A 240 -29.15 -18.66 3.31
CA VAL A 240 -29.25 -17.88 4.55
C VAL A 240 -28.63 -16.50 4.31
N TYR A 241 -29.24 -15.50 4.95
CA TYR A 241 -28.84 -14.10 4.81
C TYR A 241 -28.40 -13.57 6.17
N PHE A 242 -27.20 -13.01 6.24
CA PHE A 242 -26.65 -12.38 7.45
C PHE A 242 -26.84 -10.87 7.33
N VAL A 243 -27.70 -10.30 8.15
CA VAL A 243 -28.01 -8.86 8.15
C VAL A 243 -27.32 -8.23 9.35
N ARG A 244 -26.72 -7.05 9.18
CA ARG A 244 -26.11 -6.35 10.31
C ARG A 244 -27.18 -5.93 11.32
N GLU A 245 -26.84 -6.02 12.60
CA GLU A 245 -27.80 -5.75 13.69
C GLU A 245 -28.28 -4.28 13.70
N ASP A 246 -27.43 -3.33 13.30
CA ASP A 246 -27.82 -1.92 13.17
C ASP A 246 -28.85 -1.69 12.06
N GLU A 247 -28.73 -2.37 10.92
CA GLU A 247 -29.74 -2.36 9.86
C GLU A 247 -31.06 -3.01 10.31
N PHE A 248 -30.97 -4.05 11.14
CA PHE A 248 -32.13 -4.73 11.70
C PHE A 248 -32.89 -3.86 12.72
N LEU A 249 -32.17 -3.16 13.60
CA LEU A 249 -32.76 -2.33 14.66
C LEU A 249 -33.29 -0.98 14.14
N ASN A 250 -32.66 -0.43 13.09
CA ASN A 250 -33.12 0.81 12.45
C ASN A 250 -34.33 0.59 11.52
N GLY A 251 -34.62 -0.66 11.16
CA GLY A 251 -35.77 -1.06 10.36
C GLY A 251 -37.08 -1.02 11.14
N ILE A 252 -37.64 0.18 11.34
CA ILE A 252 -39.00 0.35 11.85
C ILE A 252 -39.97 -0.17 10.75
N ILE A 253 -40.35 -1.45 10.85
CA ILE A 253 -41.33 -2.13 9.96
C ILE A 253 -40.75 -2.48 8.57
N GLU A 254 -39.71 -3.31 8.53
CA GLU A 254 -39.26 -3.94 7.28
C GLU A 254 -39.72 -5.40 7.19
N THR A 255 -40.16 -5.84 6.00
CA THR A 255 -40.54 -7.23 5.74
C THR A 255 -39.29 -8.12 5.66
N ASP A 256 -39.44 -9.44 5.82
CA ASP A 256 -38.34 -10.41 5.63
C ASP A 256 -37.63 -10.22 4.27
N GLU A 257 -38.36 -9.77 3.25
CA GLU A 257 -37.84 -9.54 1.90
C GLU A 257 -36.89 -8.34 1.84
N ALA A 258 -37.18 -7.28 2.60
CA ALA A 258 -36.31 -6.11 2.70
C ALA A 258 -34.98 -6.48 3.38
N PHE A 259 -35.02 -7.26 4.45
CA PHE A 259 -33.82 -7.75 5.13
C PHE A 259 -32.99 -8.70 4.24
N VAL A 260 -33.65 -9.59 3.50
CA VAL A 260 -32.98 -10.48 2.53
C VAL A 260 -32.24 -9.69 1.43
N SER A 261 -32.77 -8.52 1.04
CA SER A 261 -32.14 -7.68 0.00
C SER A 261 -30.87 -6.96 0.48
N LYS A 262 -30.73 -6.73 1.79
CA LYS A 262 -29.58 -6.04 2.41
C LYS A 262 -28.54 -7.01 2.99
N GLY A 263 -28.98 -8.23 3.32
CA GLY A 263 -28.12 -9.23 3.96
C GLY A 263 -27.08 -9.88 3.05
N PHE A 264 -25.94 -10.23 3.65
CA PHE A 264 -24.92 -11.04 3.01
C PHE A 264 -25.42 -12.48 2.84
N LYS A 265 -25.46 -12.94 1.60
CA LYS A 265 -25.99 -14.25 1.23
C LYS A 265 -24.91 -15.34 1.26
N THR A 266 -25.24 -16.50 1.83
CA THR A 266 -24.49 -17.75 1.60
C THR A 266 -25.43 -18.92 1.41
N SER A 267 -24.97 -19.95 0.69
CA SER A 267 -25.72 -21.17 0.46
C SER A 267 -25.26 -22.27 1.43
N VAL A 268 -26.23 -22.86 2.12
CA VAL A 268 -26.06 -23.96 3.08
C VAL A 268 -26.29 -25.29 2.38
N LYS A 269 -25.37 -26.25 2.60
CA LYS A 269 -25.48 -27.61 2.08
C LYS A 269 -25.27 -28.61 3.21
N ASN A 270 -26.20 -29.55 3.36
CA ASN A 270 -26.22 -30.52 4.44
C ASN A 270 -26.09 -29.87 5.84
N GLY A 271 -26.71 -28.71 6.03
CA GLY A 271 -26.62 -27.91 7.25
C GLY A 271 -25.34 -27.09 7.36
N GLU A 272 -24.28 -27.39 6.61
CA GLU A 272 -23.02 -26.67 6.70
C GLU A 272 -23.05 -25.34 5.94
N TYR A 273 -22.60 -24.28 6.60
CA TYR A 273 -22.41 -22.96 6.00
C TYR A 273 -21.00 -22.43 6.29
N ARG A 274 -20.53 -21.59 5.37
CA ARG A 274 -19.35 -20.73 5.55
C ARG A 274 -19.58 -19.43 4.80
N ILE A 275 -19.23 -18.30 5.41
CA ILE A 275 -19.43 -16.98 4.84
C ILE A 275 -18.31 -16.04 5.30
N LYS A 276 -17.80 -15.19 4.40
CA LYS A 276 -16.92 -14.08 4.75
C LYS A 276 -17.77 -12.88 5.14
N LEU A 277 -17.48 -12.28 6.29
CA LEU A 277 -18.21 -11.14 6.84
C LEU A 277 -17.19 -10.21 7.49
N GLU A 278 -17.39 -8.91 7.32
CA GLU A 278 -16.62 -7.90 8.05
C GLU A 278 -16.94 -7.92 9.55
N THR A 279 -16.02 -7.43 10.38
CA THR A 279 -16.25 -7.24 11.82
C THR A 279 -17.56 -6.51 12.12
N GLY A 280 -18.36 -7.08 13.02
CA GLY A 280 -19.67 -6.56 13.38
C GLY A 280 -20.63 -7.62 13.91
N ASP A 281 -21.81 -7.17 14.36
CA ASP A 281 -22.89 -8.04 14.82
C ASP A 281 -23.88 -8.33 13.69
N TYR A 282 -24.18 -9.61 13.49
CA TYR A 282 -25.10 -10.07 12.44
C TYR A 282 -26.20 -10.96 12.98
N ARG A 283 -27.37 -10.87 12.36
CA ARG A 283 -28.52 -11.74 12.58
C ARG A 283 -28.74 -12.61 11.33
N PRO A 284 -28.72 -13.95 11.44
CA PRO A 284 -29.02 -14.81 10.32
C PRO A 284 -30.54 -14.94 10.12
N ILE A 285 -30.97 -14.86 8.87
CA ILE A 285 -32.38 -14.85 8.45
C ILE A 285 -32.57 -15.89 7.35
N LEU A 286 -33.66 -16.66 7.45
CA LEU A 286 -34.15 -17.54 6.40
C LEU A 286 -35.43 -16.95 5.82
N LYS A 287 -35.58 -16.99 4.49
CA LYS A 287 -36.77 -16.47 3.82
C LYS A 287 -38.02 -17.26 4.26
N GLY A 288 -39.05 -16.56 4.73
CA GLY A 288 -40.34 -17.16 5.10
C GLY A 288 -40.32 -17.94 6.42
N VAL A 289 -39.32 -17.68 7.27
CA VAL A 289 -39.24 -18.19 8.64
C VAL A 289 -39.30 -17.01 9.58
N SER A 290 -40.19 -17.06 10.57
CA SER A 290 -40.29 -16.04 11.62
C SER A 290 -38.91 -15.71 12.19
N GLN A 291 -38.65 -14.42 12.40
CA GLN A 291 -37.36 -13.89 12.81
C GLN A 291 -36.79 -14.62 14.03
N SER A 292 -35.54 -15.07 13.89
CA SER A 292 -34.78 -15.70 14.96
C SER A 292 -34.04 -14.65 15.77
N ASN A 293 -34.09 -14.73 17.11
CA ASN A 293 -33.31 -13.88 18.02
C ASN A 293 -31.82 -14.23 18.12
N GLN A 294 -31.35 -15.16 17.29
CA GLN A 294 -29.96 -15.58 17.27
C GLN A 294 -29.08 -14.52 16.62
N LYS A 295 -27.88 -14.32 17.15
CA LYS A 295 -26.89 -13.36 16.64
C LYS A 295 -25.51 -13.99 16.60
N ILE A 296 -24.61 -13.38 15.83
CA ILE A 296 -23.19 -13.68 15.80
C ILE A 296 -22.38 -12.40 15.74
N LEU A 297 -21.37 -12.32 16.60
CA LEU A 297 -20.35 -11.27 16.58
C LEU A 297 -19.16 -11.78 15.76
N ILE A 298 -18.85 -11.10 14.67
CA ILE A 298 -17.65 -11.31 13.86
C ILE A 298 -16.53 -10.45 14.46
N GLN A 299 -15.37 -11.07 14.65
CA GLN A 299 -14.19 -10.43 15.20
C GLN A 299 -13.12 -10.33 14.12
N ASP A 300 -12.36 -9.24 14.17
CA ASP A 300 -11.27 -8.98 13.22
C ASP A 300 -10.36 -10.20 13.11
N ASN A 301 -9.99 -10.51 11.87
CA ASN A 301 -8.95 -11.48 11.55
C ASN A 301 -9.28 -12.92 12.00
N LYS A 302 -10.56 -13.30 12.08
CA LYS A 302 -10.97 -14.63 12.55
C LYS A 302 -12.26 -15.16 11.91
N PHE A 303 -12.25 -16.47 11.62
CA PHE A 303 -13.47 -17.23 11.37
C PHE A 303 -14.08 -17.75 12.67
N ILE A 304 -15.33 -17.38 12.95
CA ILE A 304 -16.07 -17.78 14.14
C ILE A 304 -16.95 -18.99 13.85
N LYS A 305 -16.88 -20.02 14.70
CA LYS A 305 -17.80 -21.16 14.64
C LYS A 305 -19.09 -20.84 15.39
N LYS A 306 -20.25 -20.90 14.73
CA LYS A 306 -21.55 -20.73 15.37
C LYS A 306 -22.62 -21.57 14.67
N ASP A 307 -23.38 -22.32 15.45
CA ASP A 307 -24.50 -23.10 14.94
C ASP A 307 -25.82 -22.35 15.15
N PHE A 308 -26.78 -22.54 14.24
CA PHE A 308 -28.08 -21.90 14.26
C PHE A 308 -29.22 -22.91 14.11
N LYS A 309 -30.36 -22.61 14.74
CA LYS A 309 -31.59 -23.42 14.63
C LYS A 309 -32.76 -22.54 14.24
N PHE A 310 -33.48 -22.91 13.19
CA PHE A 310 -34.65 -22.18 12.73
C PHE A 310 -35.89 -23.04 12.84
N PHE A 311 -36.99 -22.47 13.30
CA PHE A 311 -38.25 -23.17 13.41
C PHE A 311 -39.38 -22.36 12.77
N LYS A 312 -40.05 -22.94 11.78
CA LYS A 312 -41.21 -22.32 11.13
C LYS A 312 -42.51 -22.81 11.75
N CYS A 313 -43.34 -21.87 12.23
CA CYS A 313 -44.71 -22.15 12.64
C CYS A 313 -45.60 -22.33 11.41
N LEU A 314 -46.34 -23.44 11.34
CA LEU A 314 -47.28 -23.73 10.25
C LEU A 314 -48.69 -23.18 10.49
N THR A 315 -49.00 -22.83 11.73
CA THR A 315 -50.29 -22.31 12.21
C THR A 315 -50.04 -20.94 12.85
N GLN A 316 -50.82 -19.94 12.39
CA GLN A 316 -50.85 -18.57 12.93
C GLN A 316 -52.15 -18.36 13.70
#